data_AF-A0ABD1DN30-F1
#
_entry.id   AF-A0ABD1DN30-F1
#
_cell.length_a   1.000
_cell.length_b   1.000
_cell.length_c   1.000
_cell.angle_alpha   90.00
_cell.angle_beta   90.00
_cell.angle_gamma   90.00
#
_symmetry.space_group_name_H-M   'P 1'
#
loop_
_entity.id
_entity.type
_entity.pdbx_description
1 polymer ?
#
loop_
_entity_poly.entity_id
_entity_poly.type
_entity_poly.pdbx_seq_one_letter_code
_entity_poly.pdbx_strand_id
1 'polypeptide(L)'
;METYEDYTDEERLECFDDDETDAQANDQTAIDYDLDLGDTQMEEDPIATGSDGDVASAEIVTGNSVPEVVQCIWDVVKPYLRREVDVAEANGIEVSWSAKLEPDLRGIEKFVWLKDVKRKSVIRIDALGEGRMLLNWRDKTMLVFAFAYSTSISSLAIWEKMNKHLLQPSDCDRSGAPSNVELNELVQELMEKNQHLEAHHSAWIQWATSIQSSPADEQGELKERLPPASMRGMFFSLPTSEGSRLESTRQGLIVAENILDNLEPTVKILEDHGNHLMSVAFEIKNSAHALAEKFSLCRAMLQGMKMTTAPEETTLSQSHRDAVGDMLDFEHGRKK
;
A
#
# COMPACT_ATOMS: atom_id res chain seq x y z
N MET A 1 -73.18 12.47 -21.69
CA MET A 1 -73.11 13.26 -22.92
C MET A 1 -71.74 12.95 -23.51
N GLU A 2 -71.75 12.14 -24.57
CA GLU A 2 -70.67 11.76 -25.50
C GLU A 2 -69.42 11.05 -24.90
N THR A 3 -69.31 9.69 -24.94
CA THR A 3 -68.97 8.73 -26.05
C THR A 3 -67.47 8.77 -26.40
N TYR A 4 -66.68 7.69 -26.30
CA TYR A 4 -66.60 6.46 -27.13
C TYR A 4 -65.67 5.47 -26.36
N GLU A 5 -66.04 4.22 -26.06
CA GLU A 5 -65.88 2.98 -26.88
C GLU A 5 -64.42 2.59 -27.16
N ASP A 6 -63.95 1.32 -27.16
CA ASP A 6 -64.45 -0.02 -26.82
C ASP A 6 -63.32 -1.04 -27.20
N TYR A 7 -63.43 -2.29 -26.72
CA TYR A 7 -62.70 -3.54 -27.06
C TYR A 7 -61.20 -3.66 -26.69
N THR A 8 -60.72 -4.54 -25.80
CA THR A 8 -60.82 -6.01 -25.60
C THR A 8 -60.19 -6.89 -26.68
N ASP A 9 -59.68 -8.03 -26.18
CA ASP A 9 -59.32 -9.30 -26.83
C ASP A 9 -57.81 -9.54 -26.90
N GLU A 10 -57.23 -10.37 -26.02
CA GLU A 10 -57.30 -11.84 -25.94
C GLU A 10 -56.78 -12.57 -27.20
N GLU A 11 -56.12 -13.69 -26.92
CA GLU A 11 -55.70 -14.76 -27.83
C GLU A 11 -54.30 -14.62 -28.47
N ARG A 12 -53.29 -15.39 -28.02
CA ARG A 12 -53.09 -16.86 -28.22
C ARG A 12 -52.43 -17.14 -29.57
N LEU A 13 -51.20 -17.64 -29.55
CA LEU A 13 -50.79 -18.75 -30.41
C LEU A 13 -49.44 -19.33 -29.98
N GLU A 14 -49.55 -20.55 -29.47
CA GLU A 14 -48.51 -21.54 -29.26
C GLU A 14 -47.99 -22.09 -30.61
N CYS A 15 -46.98 -22.96 -30.51
CA CYS A 15 -46.56 -24.00 -31.45
C CYS A 15 -45.63 -23.57 -32.59
N PHE A 16 -44.35 -23.95 -32.44
CA PHE A 16 -43.69 -24.77 -33.46
C PHE A 16 -42.92 -25.89 -32.76
N ASP A 17 -43.43 -27.09 -33.00
CA ASP A 17 -42.88 -28.38 -32.60
C ASP A 17 -41.67 -28.80 -33.45
N ASP A 18 -40.87 -29.67 -32.84
CA ASP A 18 -40.16 -30.83 -33.38
C ASP A 18 -39.22 -30.70 -34.59
N ASP A 19 -37.94 -31.05 -34.39
CA ASP A 19 -37.42 -32.24 -35.07
C ASP A 19 -36.20 -32.84 -34.34
N GLU A 20 -36.40 -34.11 -34.02
CA GLU A 20 -35.47 -35.12 -33.54
C GLU A 20 -34.67 -35.67 -34.75
N THR A 21 -33.36 -35.93 -34.63
CA THR A 21 -32.72 -37.18 -35.11
C THR A 21 -31.19 -37.19 -34.99
N ASP A 22 -30.74 -38.24 -34.30
CA ASP A 22 -29.68 -39.19 -34.62
C ASP A 22 -28.17 -38.87 -34.58
N ALA A 23 -27.57 -39.62 -33.66
CA ALA A 23 -26.19 -40.03 -33.50
C ALA A 23 -25.47 -40.50 -34.79
N GLN A 24 -24.17 -40.24 -34.85
CA GLN A 24 -23.17 -41.27 -35.19
C GLN A 24 -21.77 -40.92 -34.68
N ALA A 25 -21.04 -41.98 -34.36
CA ALA A 25 -19.81 -42.08 -33.59
C ALA A 25 -18.53 -41.98 -34.44
N ASN A 26 -17.39 -42.24 -33.76
CA ASN A 26 -16.00 -42.38 -34.20
C ASN A 26 -15.19 -41.07 -34.35
N ASP A 27 -13.92 -40.96 -33.95
CA ASP A 27 -12.92 -41.96 -33.56
C ASP A 27 -11.76 -41.31 -32.76
N GLN A 28 -11.11 -42.13 -31.95
CA GLN A 28 -9.80 -42.02 -31.30
C GLN A 28 -8.86 -40.83 -31.64
N THR A 29 -8.40 -40.13 -30.60
CA THR A 29 -6.95 -39.98 -30.36
C THR A 29 -6.67 -40.16 -28.86
N ALA A 30 -6.07 -41.31 -28.55
CA ALA A 30 -5.44 -41.56 -27.27
C ALA A 30 -4.15 -40.73 -27.19
N ILE A 31 -3.99 -39.97 -26.11
CA ILE A 31 -2.68 -39.53 -25.66
C ILE A 31 -2.53 -40.06 -24.24
N ASP A 32 -1.81 -41.17 -24.15
CA ASP A 32 -1.18 -41.68 -22.93
C ASP A 32 -0.29 -40.57 -22.36
N TYR A 33 -0.61 -40.12 -21.16
CA TYR A 33 0.40 -39.62 -20.24
C TYR A 33 0.35 -40.50 -19.00
N ASP A 34 1.34 -41.38 -18.91
CA ASP A 34 1.78 -42.06 -17.70
C ASP A 34 1.76 -41.07 -16.52
N LEU A 35 0.75 -41.19 -15.66
CA LEU A 35 0.77 -40.60 -14.33
C LEU A 35 1.73 -41.45 -13.50
N ASP A 36 3.00 -41.06 -13.58
CA ASP A 36 4.02 -41.38 -12.60
C ASP A 36 3.55 -40.79 -11.26
N LEU A 37 2.77 -41.59 -10.52
CA LEU A 37 2.46 -41.38 -9.11
C LEU A 37 3.74 -41.64 -8.30
N GLY A 38 4.73 -40.77 -8.52
CA GLY A 38 5.86 -40.60 -7.64
C GLY A 38 5.32 -40.11 -6.29
N ASP A 39 5.59 -40.89 -5.26
CA ASP A 39 5.43 -40.58 -3.84
C ASP A 39 5.87 -39.14 -3.54
N THR A 40 4.95 -38.19 -3.67
CA THR A 40 5.16 -36.83 -3.19
C THR A 40 4.70 -36.84 -1.74
N GLN A 41 5.62 -37.22 -0.85
CA GLN A 41 5.47 -36.94 0.56
C GLN A 41 5.31 -35.43 0.72
N MET A 42 4.07 -34.99 0.87
CA MET A 42 3.73 -33.66 1.34
C MET A 42 4.11 -33.61 2.82
N GLU A 43 5.38 -33.31 3.10
CA GLU A 43 5.78 -32.64 4.33
C GLU A 43 5.16 -31.22 4.30
N GLU A 44 3.86 -31.16 4.54
CA GLU A 44 3.21 -29.93 4.95
C GLU A 44 3.46 -29.76 6.44
N ASP A 45 4.62 -29.21 6.77
CA ASP A 45 4.76 -28.47 8.01
C ASP A 45 3.78 -27.29 7.93
N PRO A 46 2.79 -27.19 8.83
CA PRO A 46 1.91 -26.04 8.86
C PRO A 46 2.78 -24.81 9.08
N ILE A 47 2.61 -23.81 8.21
CA ILE A 47 3.27 -22.51 8.30
C ILE A 47 3.04 -21.97 9.71
N ALA A 48 4.08 -22.09 10.54
CA ALA A 48 4.14 -21.52 11.86
C ALA A 48 4.22 -20.00 11.70
N THR A 49 3.08 -19.33 11.82
CA THR A 49 3.04 -17.89 12.07
C THR A 49 3.53 -17.67 13.51
N GLY A 50 4.68 -17.02 13.64
CA GLY A 50 5.36 -16.83 14.92
C GLY A 50 4.63 -15.84 15.82
N SER A 51 4.05 -16.35 16.92
CA SER A 51 4.36 -15.98 18.30
C SER A 51 3.57 -16.93 19.18
N ASP A 52 4.26 -17.85 19.86
CA ASP A 52 3.71 -18.87 20.76
C ASP A 52 2.44 -19.56 20.23
N GLY A 53 2.62 -20.76 19.66
CA GLY A 53 1.57 -21.75 19.75
C GLY A 53 1.34 -21.98 21.23
N ASP A 54 0.46 -21.20 21.84
CA ASP A 54 0.08 -21.26 23.25
C ASP A 54 -0.40 -22.69 23.45
N VAL A 55 0.48 -23.54 23.97
CA VAL A 55 0.17 -24.95 24.17
C VAL A 55 -0.80 -24.96 25.34
N ALA A 56 -2.09 -24.94 25.01
CA ALA A 56 -3.14 -25.19 25.96
C ALA A 56 -2.82 -26.49 26.71
N SER A 57 -3.03 -26.47 28.03
CA SER A 57 -2.81 -27.61 28.91
C SER A 57 -3.48 -28.86 28.35
N ALA A 58 -2.91 -30.03 28.64
CA ALA A 58 -3.56 -31.30 28.33
C ALA A 58 -4.87 -31.41 29.13
N GLU A 59 -6.00 -31.15 28.47
CA GLU A 59 -7.33 -31.23 29.07
C GLU A 59 -7.95 -32.62 28.90
N ILE A 60 -8.64 -33.08 29.95
CA ILE A 60 -9.37 -34.34 29.91
C ILE A 60 -10.76 -34.07 29.34
N VAL A 61 -10.99 -34.55 28.11
CA VAL A 61 -12.32 -34.50 27.47
C VAL A 61 -13.12 -35.74 27.87
N THR A 62 -14.28 -35.53 28.49
CA THR A 62 -15.19 -36.61 28.90
C THR A 62 -16.56 -36.43 28.27
N GLY A 63 -17.15 -37.51 27.76
CA GLY A 63 -18.52 -37.49 27.25
C GLY A 63 -19.02 -38.89 26.93
N ASN A 64 -20.32 -39.10 27.06
CA ASN A 64 -21.01 -40.35 26.76
C ASN A 64 -21.73 -40.30 25.40
N SER A 65 -21.71 -39.14 24.74
CA SER A 65 -22.30 -38.90 23.42
C SER A 65 -21.40 -38.00 22.58
N VAL A 66 -21.51 -38.04 21.25
CA VAL A 66 -20.77 -37.16 20.33
C VAL A 66 -20.99 -35.67 20.69
N PRO A 67 -22.23 -35.20 20.96
CA PRO A 67 -22.46 -33.81 21.31
C PRO A 67 -21.78 -33.39 22.63
N GLU A 68 -21.72 -34.27 23.64
CA GLU A 68 -21.02 -33.98 24.90
C GLU A 68 -19.51 -33.82 24.68
N VAL A 69 -18.91 -34.69 23.87
CA VAL A 69 -17.48 -34.60 23.53
C VAL A 69 -17.18 -33.31 22.77
N VAL A 70 -18.02 -32.95 21.79
CA VAL A 70 -17.90 -31.71 21.02
C VAL A 70 -18.07 -30.48 21.91
N GLN A 71 -19.00 -30.51 22.87
CA GLN A 71 -19.18 -29.43 23.85
C GLN A 71 -17.94 -29.23 24.72
N CYS A 72 -17.34 -30.32 25.22
CA CYS A 72 -16.11 -30.21 26.00
C CYS A 72 -14.94 -29.65 25.18
N ILE A 73 -14.80 -30.06 23.92
CA ILE A 73 -13.78 -29.47 23.02
C ILE A 73 -14.05 -27.99 22.84
N TRP A 74 -15.31 -27.61 22.61
CA TRP A 74 -15.73 -26.23 22.45
C TRP A 74 -15.37 -25.35 23.65
N ASP A 75 -15.68 -25.80 24.87
CA ASP A 75 -15.42 -25.02 26.09
C ASP A 75 -13.93 -24.73 26.28
N VAL A 76 -13.06 -25.63 25.80
CA VAL A 76 -11.60 -25.46 25.83
C VAL A 76 -11.12 -24.50 24.74
N VAL A 77 -11.63 -24.61 23.51
CA VAL A 77 -11.12 -23.82 22.37
C VAL A 77 -11.74 -22.44 22.27
N LYS A 78 -12.98 -22.24 22.75
CA LYS A 78 -13.75 -20.99 22.60
C LYS A 78 -12.95 -19.72 22.99
N PRO A 79 -12.15 -19.70 24.08
CA PRO A 79 -11.38 -18.51 24.45
C PRO A 79 -10.33 -18.07 23.41
N TYR A 80 -9.90 -19.00 22.55
CA TYR A 80 -8.90 -18.76 21.52
C TYR A 80 -9.50 -18.40 20.15
N LEU A 81 -10.82 -18.54 20.00
CA LEU A 81 -11.53 -18.24 18.76
C LEU A 81 -11.90 -16.76 18.69
N ARG A 82 -11.89 -16.23 17.47
CA ARG A 82 -12.28 -14.88 17.08
C ARG A 82 -13.43 -14.95 16.08
N ARG A 83 -13.88 -13.77 15.63
CA ARG A 83 -14.96 -13.65 14.65
C ARG A 83 -14.63 -14.39 13.35
N GLU A 84 -15.62 -15.08 12.80
CA GLU A 84 -15.47 -15.83 11.54
C GLU A 84 -15.12 -14.88 10.38
N VAL A 85 -14.22 -15.32 9.51
CA VAL A 85 -13.92 -14.65 8.22
C VAL A 85 -14.51 -15.46 7.07
N ASP A 86 -15.38 -14.81 6.29
CA ASP A 86 -15.97 -15.35 5.08
C ASP A 86 -15.05 -15.03 3.89
N VAL A 87 -14.66 -16.07 3.14
CA VAL A 87 -13.79 -16.00 1.96
C VAL A 87 -14.60 -16.35 0.72
N ALA A 88 -14.69 -15.43 -0.23
CA ALA A 88 -15.29 -15.66 -1.54
C ALA A 88 -14.20 -15.63 -2.61
N GLU A 89 -14.14 -16.66 -3.47
CA GLU A 89 -13.09 -16.80 -4.51
C GLU A 89 -13.61 -16.56 -5.94
N ALA A 90 -14.91 -16.27 -6.12
CA ALA A 90 -15.57 -16.26 -7.42
C ALA A 90 -14.99 -15.25 -8.42
N ASN A 91 -14.45 -14.11 -7.96
CA ASN A 91 -13.88 -13.04 -8.80
C ASN A 91 -12.51 -12.57 -8.28
N GLY A 92 -11.75 -13.50 -7.69
CA GLY A 92 -10.56 -13.21 -6.89
C GLY A 92 -10.85 -13.36 -5.39
N ILE A 93 -9.80 -13.38 -4.57
CA ILE A 93 -9.95 -13.56 -3.11
C ILE A 93 -10.56 -12.30 -2.50
N GLU A 94 -11.81 -12.39 -2.07
CA GLU A 94 -12.52 -11.38 -1.29
C GLU A 94 -12.69 -11.90 0.14
N VAL A 95 -12.31 -11.08 1.12
CA VAL A 95 -12.35 -11.43 2.55
C VAL A 95 -13.27 -10.46 3.26
N SER A 96 -14.21 -10.98 4.02
CA SER A 96 -15.16 -10.18 4.80
C SER A 96 -15.40 -10.79 6.18
N TRP A 97 -15.72 -9.96 7.16
CA TRP A 97 -16.19 -10.47 8.44
C TRP A 97 -17.54 -11.14 8.27
N SER A 98 -17.71 -12.32 8.87
CA SER A 98 -18.99 -12.99 8.85
C SER A 98 -20.05 -12.18 9.61
N ALA A 99 -21.31 -12.33 9.20
CA ALA A 99 -22.44 -11.70 9.87
C ALA A 99 -22.58 -12.13 11.35
N LYS A 100 -22.02 -13.29 11.71
CA LYS A 100 -21.96 -13.76 13.10
C LYS A 100 -20.82 -13.06 13.85
N LEU A 101 -21.16 -12.31 14.90
CA LEU A 101 -20.21 -11.59 15.74
C LEU A 101 -19.35 -12.52 16.62
N GLU A 102 -19.95 -13.56 17.18
CA GLU A 102 -19.27 -14.55 18.01
C GLU A 102 -19.39 -15.95 17.39
N PRO A 103 -18.34 -16.77 17.45
CA PRO A 103 -18.40 -18.13 16.97
C PRO A 103 -19.32 -18.95 17.88
N ASP A 104 -20.15 -19.79 17.28
CA ASP A 104 -21.12 -20.65 17.96
C ASP A 104 -20.71 -22.13 17.89
N LEU A 105 -21.19 -22.93 18.85
CA LEU A 105 -20.95 -24.38 18.87
C LEU A 105 -21.37 -25.05 17.54
N ARG A 106 -22.41 -24.51 16.89
CA ARG A 106 -22.91 -25.02 15.60
C ARG A 106 -21.92 -24.81 14.46
N GLY A 107 -20.99 -23.87 14.58
CA GLY A 107 -19.94 -23.59 13.60
C GLY A 107 -18.58 -24.17 13.97
N ILE A 108 -18.47 -25.01 15.00
CA ILE A 108 -17.18 -25.53 15.49
C ILE A 108 -16.34 -26.19 14.40
N GLU A 109 -16.98 -26.86 13.45
CA GLU A 109 -16.34 -27.51 12.29
C GLU A 109 -15.52 -26.55 11.43
N LYS A 110 -15.88 -25.26 11.44
CA LYS A 110 -15.16 -24.23 10.71
C LYS A 110 -13.91 -23.74 11.42
N PHE A 111 -13.71 -24.09 12.70
CA PHE A 111 -12.62 -23.58 13.52
C PHE A 111 -11.68 -24.65 14.05
N VAL A 112 -12.12 -25.92 14.09
CA VAL A 112 -11.40 -26.97 14.83
C VAL A 112 -11.15 -28.19 13.99
N TRP A 113 -9.89 -28.64 13.97
CA TRP A 113 -9.51 -29.98 13.50
C TRP A 113 -8.89 -30.81 14.64
N LEU A 114 -9.02 -32.12 14.51
CA LEU A 114 -8.40 -33.08 15.42
C LEU A 114 -7.34 -33.88 14.68
N LYS A 115 -6.23 -34.21 15.34
CA LYS A 115 -5.20 -35.09 14.78
C LYS A 115 -4.91 -36.24 15.73
N ASP A 116 -5.02 -37.45 15.20
CA ASP A 116 -4.53 -38.65 15.89
C ASP A 116 -3.01 -38.65 15.82
N VAL A 117 -2.35 -38.49 16.97
CA VAL A 117 -0.88 -38.45 17.07
C VAL A 117 -0.24 -39.73 16.56
N LYS A 118 -0.90 -40.88 16.75
CA LYS A 118 -0.36 -42.20 16.36
C LYS A 118 -0.57 -42.49 14.88
N ARG A 119 -1.73 -42.13 14.34
CA ARG A 119 -2.08 -42.38 12.94
C ARG A 119 -1.67 -41.26 11.99
N LYS A 120 -1.24 -40.11 12.54
CA LYS A 120 -0.96 -38.86 11.82
C LYS A 120 -2.13 -38.38 10.93
N SER A 121 -3.34 -38.90 11.15
CA SER A 121 -4.52 -38.55 10.37
C SER A 121 -5.24 -37.35 10.97
N VAL A 122 -5.60 -36.39 10.13
CA VAL A 122 -6.44 -35.24 10.46
C VAL A 122 -7.92 -35.63 10.32
N ILE A 123 -8.74 -35.20 11.27
CA ILE A 123 -10.13 -35.60 11.43
C ILE A 123 -10.93 -34.34 11.72
N ARG A 124 -11.92 -34.07 10.88
CA ARG A 124 -12.84 -32.94 11.05
C ARG A 124 -13.90 -33.27 12.10
N ILE A 125 -14.47 -32.24 12.73
CA ILE A 125 -15.46 -32.41 13.81
C ILE A 125 -16.77 -33.02 13.31
N ASP A 126 -17.19 -32.71 12.08
CA ASP A 126 -18.35 -33.30 11.40
C ASP A 126 -18.26 -34.83 11.28
N ALA A 127 -17.06 -35.36 11.01
CA ALA A 127 -16.79 -36.77 10.89
C ALA A 127 -16.86 -37.55 12.22
N LEU A 128 -16.92 -36.88 13.37
CA LEU A 128 -17.02 -37.55 14.68
C LEU A 128 -18.34 -38.30 14.88
N GLY A 129 -19.40 -37.87 14.17
CA GLY A 129 -20.70 -38.54 14.18
C GLY A 129 -20.74 -39.86 13.40
N GLU A 130 -19.74 -40.11 12.55
CA GLU A 130 -19.74 -41.24 11.64
C GLU A 130 -19.05 -42.47 12.26
N GLY A 131 -19.87 -43.44 12.66
CA GLY A 131 -19.40 -44.78 13.04
C GLY A 131 -18.85 -44.91 14.47
N ARG A 132 -17.85 -45.78 14.65
CA ARG A 132 -17.28 -46.16 15.97
C ARG A 132 -15.97 -45.44 16.29
N MET A 133 -15.71 -44.28 15.71
CA MET A 133 -14.43 -43.57 15.89
C MET A 133 -14.15 -43.22 17.36
N LEU A 134 -15.10 -42.59 18.05
CA LEU A 134 -14.94 -42.20 19.46
C LEU A 134 -14.74 -43.39 20.41
N LEU A 135 -15.31 -44.57 20.10
CA LEU A 135 -15.07 -45.79 20.89
C LEU A 135 -13.60 -46.22 20.85
N ASN A 136 -12.94 -46.00 19.71
CA ASN A 136 -11.53 -46.32 19.52
C ASN A 136 -10.59 -45.24 20.09
N TRP A 137 -11.13 -44.13 20.62
CA TRP A 137 -10.35 -42.99 21.12
C TRP A 137 -10.28 -42.93 22.65
N ARG A 138 -10.94 -43.85 23.34
CA ARG A 138 -10.79 -43.99 24.80
C ARG A 138 -9.32 -44.12 25.16
N ASP A 139 -8.89 -43.32 26.13
CA ASP A 139 -7.52 -43.26 26.65
C ASP A 139 -6.45 -42.90 25.59
N LYS A 140 -6.84 -42.22 24.52
CA LYS A 140 -5.91 -41.67 23.52
C LYS A 140 -5.78 -40.17 23.65
N THR A 141 -4.54 -39.70 23.44
CA THR A 141 -4.24 -38.28 23.29
C THR A 141 -4.45 -37.88 21.83
N MET A 142 -5.27 -36.85 21.63
CA MET A 142 -5.52 -36.22 20.34
C MET A 142 -4.98 -34.79 20.40
N LEU A 143 -4.45 -34.30 19.27
CA LEU A 143 -4.12 -32.88 19.14
C LEU A 143 -5.34 -32.13 18.60
N VAL A 144 -5.65 -31.01 19.23
CA VAL A 144 -6.72 -30.11 18.78
C VAL A 144 -6.05 -28.89 18.14
N PHE A 145 -6.36 -28.65 16.87
CA PHE A 145 -5.96 -27.44 16.16
C PHE A 145 -7.14 -26.48 16.14
N ALA A 146 -7.00 -25.36 16.85
CA ALA A 146 -7.98 -24.28 16.86
C ALA A 146 -7.47 -23.13 15.97
N PHE A 147 -8.20 -22.85 14.89
CA PHE A 147 -7.94 -21.75 13.98
C PHE A 147 -8.67 -20.51 14.51
N ALA A 148 -7.96 -19.43 14.82
CA ALA A 148 -8.56 -18.26 15.47
C ALA A 148 -9.72 -17.65 14.67
N TYR A 149 -9.60 -17.56 13.34
CA TYR A 149 -10.57 -16.83 12.50
C TYR A 149 -11.44 -17.72 11.62
N SER A 150 -10.91 -18.82 11.07
CA SER A 150 -11.63 -19.91 10.39
C SER A 150 -10.61 -20.84 9.71
N THR A 151 -11.02 -22.07 9.42
CA THR A 151 -10.35 -23.03 8.53
C THR A 151 -10.39 -22.59 7.06
N SER A 152 -11.26 -21.65 6.70
CA SER A 152 -11.32 -21.05 5.35
C SER A 152 -10.06 -20.27 4.99
N ILE A 153 -9.23 -19.90 5.96
CA ILE A 153 -7.93 -19.26 5.73
C ILE A 153 -6.92 -20.37 5.42
N SER A 154 -6.98 -20.87 4.20
CA SER A 154 -6.20 -22.03 3.74
C SER A 154 -4.84 -21.67 3.13
N SER A 155 -4.60 -20.38 2.83
CA SER A 155 -3.38 -19.94 2.15
C SER A 155 -2.82 -18.64 2.72
N LEU A 156 -1.51 -18.46 2.52
CA LEU A 156 -0.83 -17.20 2.87
C LEU A 156 -1.44 -16.01 2.14
N ALA A 157 -1.88 -16.16 0.89
CA ALA A 157 -2.51 -15.10 0.13
C ALA A 157 -3.85 -14.65 0.75
N ILE A 158 -4.65 -15.59 1.26
CA ILE A 158 -5.90 -15.26 1.98
C ILE A 158 -5.57 -14.57 3.30
N TRP A 159 -4.55 -15.06 4.03
CA TRP A 159 -4.08 -14.42 5.26
C TRP A 159 -3.60 -12.99 5.04
N GLU A 160 -2.78 -12.75 4.02
CA GLU A 160 -2.27 -11.41 3.69
C GLU A 160 -3.40 -10.46 3.33
N LYS A 161 -4.39 -10.91 2.55
CA LYS A 161 -5.58 -10.11 2.26
C LYS A 161 -6.41 -9.85 3.50
N MET A 162 -6.65 -10.85 4.34
CA MET A 162 -7.37 -10.69 5.60
C MET A 162 -6.64 -9.72 6.54
N ASN A 163 -5.33 -9.86 6.66
CA ASN A 163 -4.52 -8.99 7.49
C ASN A 163 -4.58 -7.54 6.98
N LYS A 164 -4.47 -7.36 5.66
CA LYS A 164 -4.53 -6.03 5.03
C LYS A 164 -5.92 -5.39 5.05
N HIS A 165 -6.99 -6.17 4.89
CA HIS A 165 -8.34 -5.61 4.70
C HIS A 165 -9.21 -5.66 5.95
N LEU A 166 -8.96 -6.59 6.87
CA LEU A 166 -9.84 -6.83 8.03
C LEU A 166 -9.13 -6.58 9.36
N LEU A 167 -7.85 -6.95 9.50
CA LEU A 167 -7.11 -6.74 10.76
C LEU A 167 -6.40 -5.39 10.81
N GLN A 168 -5.87 -4.93 9.67
CA GLN A 168 -5.12 -3.69 9.53
C GLN A 168 -5.57 -2.93 8.27
N PRO A 169 -6.84 -2.48 8.20
CA PRO A 169 -7.39 -1.80 7.03
C PRO A 169 -6.73 -0.45 6.71
N SER A 170 -5.81 0.03 7.57
CA SER A 170 -5.16 1.32 7.40
C SER A 170 -4.30 1.32 6.14
N ASP A 171 -4.53 2.29 5.24
CA ASP A 171 -3.53 2.70 4.27
C ASP A 171 -2.38 3.37 5.04
N CYS A 172 -1.52 2.52 5.57
CA CYS A 172 -0.27 2.93 6.17
C CYS A 172 0.64 3.49 5.07
N ASP A 173 1.23 4.66 5.30
CA ASP A 173 2.32 5.14 4.47
C ASP A 173 3.49 4.13 4.48
N ARG A 174 4.53 4.37 3.67
CA ARG A 174 5.74 3.51 3.63
C ARG A 174 6.41 3.27 5.00
N SER A 175 6.02 4.01 6.04
CA SER A 175 6.57 3.92 7.40
C SER A 175 5.57 3.34 8.42
N GLY A 176 4.38 2.89 8.01
CA GLY A 176 3.40 2.31 8.93
C GLY A 176 2.48 3.34 9.61
N ALA A 177 2.52 4.61 9.22
CA ALA A 177 1.66 5.65 9.81
C ALA A 177 0.34 5.76 9.04
N PRO A 178 -0.82 5.90 9.72
CA PRO A 178 -2.09 6.15 9.04
C PRO A 178 -1.99 7.37 8.13
N SER A 179 -2.59 7.30 6.94
CA SER A 179 -2.68 8.46 6.05
C SER A 179 -3.18 9.68 6.81
N ASN A 180 -2.38 10.76 6.82
CA ASN A 180 -2.75 12.02 7.50
C ASN A 180 -4.08 12.59 7.00
N VAL A 181 -4.52 12.23 5.79
CA VAL A 181 -5.80 12.66 5.22
C VAL A 181 -6.97 11.99 5.94
N GLU A 182 -6.97 10.65 6.02
CA GLU A 182 -8.03 9.88 6.68
C GLU A 182 -8.09 10.15 8.19
N LEU A 183 -6.93 10.37 8.81
CA LEU A 183 -6.85 10.77 10.21
C LEU A 183 -7.49 12.15 10.45
N ASN A 184 -7.22 13.12 9.58
CA ASN A 184 -7.82 14.45 9.70
C ASN A 184 -9.33 14.44 9.43
N GLU A 185 -9.80 13.65 8.46
CA GLU A 185 -11.23 13.45 8.22
C GLU A 185 -11.93 12.83 9.44
N LEU A 186 -11.31 11.81 10.06
CA LEU A 186 -11.84 11.21 11.28
C LEU A 186 -11.84 12.18 12.46
N VAL A 187 -10.79 12.98 12.62
CA VAL A 187 -10.74 14.05 13.63
C VAL A 187 -11.90 15.01 13.44
N GLN A 188 -12.17 15.42 12.20
CA GLN A 188 -13.28 16.32 11.89
C GLN A 188 -14.64 15.66 12.19
N GLU A 189 -14.84 14.40 11.81
CA GLU A 189 -16.05 13.62 12.12
C GLU A 189 -16.29 13.56 13.65
N LEU A 190 -15.24 13.28 14.43
CA LEU A 190 -15.31 13.21 15.89
C LEU A 190 -15.65 14.56 16.51
N MET A 191 -15.06 15.65 16.01
CA MET A 191 -15.36 17.01 16.48
C MET A 191 -16.80 17.43 16.15
N GLU A 192 -17.29 17.10 14.96
CA GLU A 192 -18.66 17.41 14.53
C GLU A 192 -19.72 16.65 15.34
N LYS A 193 -19.46 15.38 15.67
CA LYS A 193 -20.35 14.57 16.52
C LYS A 193 -20.26 14.97 18.00
N ASN A 194 -19.09 15.38 18.48
CA ASN A 194 -18.84 15.63 19.90
C ASN A 194 -18.63 17.11 20.23
N GLN A 195 -19.50 17.99 19.70
CA GLN A 195 -19.44 19.45 19.93
C GLN A 195 -19.51 19.88 21.41
N HIS A 196 -19.98 18.99 22.28
CA HIS A 196 -20.07 19.23 23.72
C HIS A 196 -18.73 19.05 24.45
N LEU A 197 -17.71 18.51 23.78
CA LEU A 197 -16.36 18.37 24.33
C LEU A 197 -15.49 19.52 23.84
N GLU A 198 -14.78 20.17 24.76
CA GLU A 198 -13.77 21.16 24.43
C GLU A 198 -12.39 20.59 24.73
N ALA A 199 -11.57 20.44 23.69
CA ALA A 199 -10.19 19.93 23.82
C ALA A 199 -9.28 20.58 22.79
N HIS A 200 -7.97 20.62 23.08
CA HIS A 200 -6.98 21.03 22.10
C HIS A 200 -6.96 20.06 20.90
N HIS A 201 -6.65 20.55 19.69
CA HIS A 201 -6.62 19.75 18.46
C HIS A 201 -5.78 18.46 18.59
N SER A 202 -4.67 18.51 19.34
CA SER A 202 -3.83 17.34 19.61
C SER A 202 -4.55 16.22 20.37
N ALA A 203 -5.51 16.55 21.25
CA ALA A 203 -6.29 15.55 21.97
C ALA A 203 -7.25 14.82 21.01
N TRP A 204 -7.84 15.54 20.06
CA TRP A 204 -8.65 14.95 19.00
C TRP A 204 -7.84 14.04 18.08
N ILE A 205 -6.64 14.45 17.69
CA ILE A 205 -5.70 13.59 16.95
C ILE A 205 -5.43 12.30 17.72
N GLN A 206 -5.07 12.41 19.01
CA GLN A 206 -4.76 11.23 19.83
C GLN A 206 -5.96 10.27 19.95
N TRP A 207 -7.18 10.79 20.07
CA TRP A 207 -8.38 9.97 20.10
C TRP A 207 -8.63 9.29 18.74
N ALA A 208 -8.52 10.03 17.63
CA ALA A 208 -8.65 9.48 16.29
C ALA A 208 -7.60 8.39 16.00
N THR A 209 -6.35 8.59 16.43
CA THR A 209 -5.28 7.58 16.34
C THR A 209 -5.60 6.35 17.19
N SER A 210 -6.17 6.52 18.39
CA SER A 210 -6.61 5.39 19.23
C SER A 210 -7.71 4.58 18.56
N ILE A 211 -8.62 5.22 17.83
CA ILE A 211 -9.66 4.53 17.06
C ILE A 211 -9.03 3.79 15.88
N GLN A 212 -8.22 4.45 15.06
CA GLN A 212 -7.60 3.83 13.88
C GLN A 212 -6.64 2.69 14.22
N SER A 213 -6.00 2.73 15.38
CA SER A 213 -5.13 1.63 15.86
C SER A 213 -5.92 0.45 16.44
N SER A 214 -7.23 0.57 16.59
CA SER A 214 -8.10 -0.53 17.05
C SER A 214 -8.55 -1.40 15.87
N PRO A 215 -8.87 -2.68 16.10
CA PRO A 215 -9.39 -3.59 15.07
C PRO A 215 -10.61 -3.00 14.34
N ALA A 216 -10.71 -3.23 13.02
CA ALA A 216 -11.72 -2.60 12.15
C ALA A 216 -13.16 -2.83 12.61
N ASP A 217 -13.42 -3.99 13.20
CA ASP A 217 -14.71 -4.40 13.76
C ASP A 217 -15.10 -3.59 15.01
N GLU A 218 -14.13 -3.08 15.77
CA GLU A 218 -14.36 -2.26 16.96
C GLU A 218 -14.39 -0.76 16.64
N GLN A 219 -13.80 -0.33 15.51
CA GLN A 219 -13.69 1.09 15.15
C GLN A 219 -15.04 1.80 15.07
N GLY A 220 -16.06 1.15 14.50
CA GLY A 220 -17.40 1.72 14.37
C GLY A 220 -18.05 2.01 15.73
N GLU A 221 -17.87 1.12 16.70
CA GLU A 221 -18.38 1.34 18.06
C GLU A 221 -17.56 2.40 18.80
N LEU A 222 -16.24 2.42 18.61
CA LEU A 222 -15.35 3.37 19.26
C LEU A 222 -15.59 4.83 18.81
N LYS A 223 -16.11 5.05 17.60
CA LYS A 223 -16.53 6.38 17.13
C LYS A 223 -17.74 6.94 17.89
N GLU A 224 -18.61 6.06 18.38
CA GLU A 224 -19.86 6.43 19.08
C GLU A 224 -19.68 6.51 20.60
N ARG A 225 -18.55 6.02 21.13
CA ARG A 225 -18.20 6.07 22.55
C ARG A 225 -17.46 7.36 22.90
N LEU A 226 -17.50 7.74 24.18
CA LEU A 226 -16.70 8.85 24.71
C LEU A 226 -15.19 8.55 24.63
N PRO A 227 -14.32 9.57 24.64
CA PRO A 227 -12.87 9.37 24.56
C PRO A 227 -12.33 8.44 25.66
N PRO A 228 -11.24 7.70 25.39
CA PRO A 228 -10.65 6.75 26.32
C PRO A 228 -10.45 7.33 27.73
N ALA A 229 -10.61 6.50 28.76
CA ALA A 229 -10.51 6.94 30.15
C ALA A 229 -9.17 7.63 30.47
N SER A 230 -8.09 7.19 29.83
CA SER A 230 -6.75 7.77 29.91
C SER A 230 -6.67 9.20 29.34
N MET A 231 -7.55 9.55 28.41
CA MET A 231 -7.56 10.84 27.71
C MET A 231 -8.60 11.82 28.24
N ARG A 232 -9.49 11.41 29.15
CA ARG A 232 -10.55 12.28 29.71
C ARG A 232 -9.99 13.59 30.27
N GLY A 233 -8.81 13.59 30.90
CA GLY A 233 -8.18 14.81 31.37
C GLY A 233 -8.07 15.86 30.25
N MET A 234 -7.68 15.47 29.04
CA MET A 234 -7.46 16.40 27.93
C MET A 234 -8.75 17.05 27.39
N PHE A 235 -9.90 16.37 27.55
CA PHE A 235 -11.21 16.84 27.08
C PHE A 235 -12.06 17.48 28.17
N PHE A 236 -11.78 17.19 29.45
CA PHE A 236 -12.58 17.66 30.58
C PHE A 236 -11.79 18.55 31.55
N SER A 237 -10.48 18.73 31.36
CA SER A 237 -9.62 19.57 32.21
C SER A 237 -9.12 20.84 31.52
N LEU A 238 -9.75 21.30 30.44
CA LEU A 238 -9.40 22.62 29.91
C LEU A 238 -9.70 23.69 30.97
N PRO A 239 -8.84 24.72 31.10
CA PRO A 239 -9.06 25.79 32.05
C PRO A 239 -10.39 26.49 31.72
N THR A 240 -11.39 26.30 32.57
CA THR A 240 -12.71 26.91 32.44
C THR A 240 -12.70 28.43 32.65
N SER A 241 -11.53 29.06 32.84
CA SER A 241 -11.39 30.50 32.92
C SER A 241 -10.77 31.09 31.66
N GLU A 242 -11.45 32.07 31.07
CA GLU A 242 -10.93 32.89 29.97
C GLU A 242 -9.53 33.47 30.29
N GLY A 243 -9.24 33.74 31.57
CA GLY A 243 -7.93 34.22 32.01
C GLY A 243 -6.78 33.24 31.75
N SER A 244 -7.01 31.94 31.88
CA SER A 244 -5.95 30.94 31.60
C SER A 244 -5.73 30.74 30.10
N ARG A 245 -6.80 30.90 29.29
CA ARG A 245 -6.71 30.94 27.83
C ARG A 245 -5.93 32.16 27.38
N LEU A 246 -6.22 33.33 27.97
CA LEU A 246 -5.52 34.58 27.67
C LEU A 246 -4.03 34.49 28.03
N GLU A 247 -3.69 33.93 29.19
CA GLU A 247 -2.29 33.78 29.61
C GLU A 247 -1.53 32.79 28.71
N SER A 248 -2.17 31.70 28.29
CA SER A 248 -1.57 30.77 27.32
C SER A 248 -1.30 31.45 25.97
N THR A 249 -2.24 32.26 25.48
CA THR A 249 -2.05 33.07 24.27
C THR A 249 -0.93 34.09 24.44
N ARG A 250 -0.87 34.76 25.61
CA ARG A 250 0.19 35.74 25.93
C ARG A 250 1.56 35.07 25.93
N GLN A 251 1.67 33.89 26.53
CA GLN A 251 2.91 33.11 26.53
C GLN A 251 3.28 32.64 25.12
N GLY A 252 2.29 32.21 24.32
CA GLY A 252 2.48 31.86 22.92
C GLY A 252 3.00 33.04 22.08
N LEU A 253 2.47 34.25 22.31
CA LEU A 253 2.96 35.48 21.66
C LEU A 253 4.39 35.81 22.05
N ILE A 254 4.76 35.68 23.34
CA ILE A 254 6.14 35.89 23.79
C ILE A 254 7.09 34.90 23.10
N VAL A 255 6.69 33.64 22.94
CA VAL A 255 7.51 32.66 22.20
C VAL A 255 7.65 33.04 20.72
N ALA A 256 6.55 33.46 20.08
CA ALA A 256 6.57 33.89 18.70
C ALA A 256 7.45 35.14 18.50
N GLU A 257 7.38 36.11 19.42
CA GLU A 257 8.21 37.32 19.42
C GLU A 257 9.70 36.96 19.56
N ASN A 258 10.05 36.08 20.50
CA ASN A 258 11.43 35.58 20.62
C ASN A 258 11.92 34.86 19.35
N ILE A 259 11.05 34.11 18.65
CA ILE A 259 11.43 33.47 17.38
C ILE A 259 11.71 34.53 16.31
N LEU A 260 10.86 35.55 16.21
CA LEU A 260 11.05 36.66 15.27
C LEU A 260 12.34 37.43 15.55
N ASP A 261 12.61 37.75 16.82
CA ASP A 261 13.84 38.42 17.26
C ASP A 261 15.10 37.60 16.90
N ASN A 262 15.02 36.28 16.97
CA ASN A 262 16.12 35.39 16.57
C ASN A 262 16.28 35.26 15.04
N LEU A 263 15.19 35.40 14.28
CA LEU A 263 15.23 35.32 12.81
C LEU A 263 15.70 36.62 12.16
N GLU A 264 15.39 37.77 12.74
CA GLU A 264 15.79 39.09 12.23
C GLU A 264 17.30 39.22 11.91
N PRO A 265 18.25 38.84 12.79
CA PRO A 265 19.68 38.92 12.47
C PRO A 265 20.08 37.98 11.33
N THR A 266 19.44 36.81 11.23
CA THR A 266 19.71 35.83 10.17
C THR A 266 19.29 36.38 8.80
N VAL A 267 18.15 37.06 8.74
CA VAL A 267 17.67 37.73 7.51
C VAL A 267 18.62 38.86 7.10
N LYS A 268 19.08 39.68 8.05
CA LYS A 268 20.07 40.75 7.77
C LYS A 268 21.39 40.20 7.23
N ILE A 269 21.91 39.12 7.81
CA ILE A 269 23.13 38.46 7.30
C ILE A 269 22.92 37.96 5.86
N LEU A 270 21.75 37.39 5.57
CA LEU A 270 21.42 36.91 4.23
C LEU A 270 21.32 38.06 3.21
N GLU A 271 20.75 39.19 3.62
CA GLU A 271 20.70 40.41 2.80
C GLU A 271 22.10 40.95 2.51
N ASP A 272 22.98 41.02 3.51
CA ASP A 272 24.38 41.43 3.36
C ASP A 272 25.15 40.51 2.40
N HIS A 273 24.95 39.19 2.50
CA HIS A 273 25.52 38.23 1.55
C HIS A 273 25.00 38.45 0.13
N GLY A 274 23.71 38.74 -0.05
CA GLY A 274 23.11 39.06 -1.34
C GLY A 274 23.73 40.32 -1.96
N ASN A 275 23.92 41.37 -1.16
CA ASN A 275 24.57 42.60 -1.59
C ASN A 275 26.04 42.37 -1.99
N HIS A 276 26.76 41.53 -1.24
CA HIS A 276 28.13 41.15 -1.58
C HIS A 276 28.23 40.40 -2.91
N LEU A 277 27.34 39.42 -3.14
CA LEU A 277 27.26 38.69 -4.42
C LEU A 277 27.01 39.64 -5.60
N MET A 278 26.15 40.64 -5.42
CA MET A 278 25.86 41.61 -6.47
C MET A 278 27.09 42.50 -6.78
N SER A 279 27.87 42.86 -5.77
CA SER A 279 29.15 43.56 -5.95
C SER A 279 30.13 42.72 -6.78
N VAL A 280 30.32 41.44 -6.41
CA VAL A 280 31.20 40.52 -7.15
C VAL A 280 30.73 40.32 -8.59
N ALA A 281 29.42 40.19 -8.82
CA ALA A 281 28.87 40.08 -10.16
C ALA A 281 29.17 41.32 -11.02
N PHE A 282 29.13 42.51 -10.41
CA PHE A 282 29.49 43.76 -11.09
C PHE A 282 30.99 43.81 -11.45
N GLU A 283 31.86 43.37 -10.56
CA GLU A 283 33.31 43.27 -10.84
C GLU A 283 33.62 42.29 -11.98
N ILE A 284 32.97 41.12 -11.98
CA ILE A 284 33.09 40.13 -13.07
C ILE A 284 32.64 40.74 -14.39
N LYS A 285 31.49 41.44 -14.39
CA LYS A 285 30.96 42.10 -15.59
C LYS A 285 31.95 43.14 -16.13
N ASN A 286 32.52 43.98 -15.28
CA ASN A 286 33.50 44.99 -15.68
C ASN A 286 34.77 44.33 -16.23
N SER A 287 35.24 43.26 -15.59
CA SER A 287 36.40 42.50 -16.05
C SER A 287 36.15 41.85 -17.41
N ALA A 288 34.96 41.33 -17.64
CA ALA A 288 34.55 40.77 -18.94
C ALA A 288 34.51 41.84 -20.04
N HIS A 289 33.97 43.04 -19.75
CA HIS A 289 33.99 44.16 -20.70
C HIS A 289 35.42 44.60 -21.04
N ALA A 290 36.28 44.78 -20.03
CA ALA A 290 37.68 45.14 -20.26
C ALA A 290 38.43 44.08 -21.09
N LEU A 291 38.13 42.80 -20.86
CA LEU A 291 38.71 41.71 -21.65
C LEU A 291 38.19 41.73 -23.11
N ALA A 292 36.90 41.99 -23.33
CA ALA A 292 36.31 42.10 -24.66
C ALA A 292 36.94 43.26 -25.46
N GLU A 293 37.20 44.41 -24.82
CA GLU A 293 37.91 45.52 -25.44
C GLU A 293 39.34 45.15 -25.83
N LYS A 294 40.08 44.47 -24.94
CA LYS A 294 41.42 43.96 -25.24
C LYS A 294 41.40 42.99 -26.42
N PHE A 295 40.43 42.08 -26.48
CA PHE A 295 40.26 41.17 -27.61
C PHE A 295 39.99 41.92 -28.93
N SER A 296 39.12 42.93 -28.89
CA SER A 296 38.83 43.78 -30.05
C SER A 296 40.08 44.49 -30.56
N LEU A 297 40.87 45.07 -29.64
CA LEU A 297 42.13 45.73 -29.97
C LEU A 297 43.15 44.77 -30.58
N CYS A 298 43.35 43.60 -29.97
CA CYS A 298 44.26 42.57 -30.51
C CYS A 298 43.81 42.11 -31.90
N ARG A 299 42.49 41.95 -32.12
CA ARG A 299 41.94 41.57 -33.42
C ARG A 299 42.16 42.66 -34.48
N ALA A 300 41.95 43.93 -34.12
CA ALA A 300 42.21 45.05 -35.00
C ALA A 300 43.70 45.16 -35.36
N MET A 301 44.59 44.95 -34.40
CA MET A 301 46.04 44.92 -34.62
C MET A 301 46.45 43.79 -35.57
N LEU A 302 45.94 42.57 -35.35
CA LEU A 302 46.20 41.43 -36.24
C LEU A 302 45.67 41.67 -37.66
N GLN A 303 44.50 42.31 -37.80
CA GLN A 303 43.97 42.67 -39.10
C GLN A 303 44.84 43.72 -39.80
N GLY A 304 45.32 44.73 -39.07
CA GLY A 304 46.28 45.71 -39.58
C GLY A 304 47.58 45.05 -40.04
N MET A 305 48.14 44.16 -39.23
CA MET A 305 49.32 43.36 -39.61
C MET A 305 49.07 42.52 -40.87
N LYS A 306 47.91 41.87 -40.97
CA LYS A 306 47.55 41.10 -42.16
C LYS A 306 47.55 41.97 -43.42
N MET A 307 47.03 43.20 -43.33
CA MET A 307 47.01 44.14 -44.45
C MET A 307 48.41 44.63 -44.83
N THR A 308 49.33 44.84 -43.88
CA THR A 308 50.71 45.28 -44.19
C THR A 308 51.62 44.15 -44.65
N THR A 309 51.32 42.91 -44.29
CA THR A 309 52.04 41.71 -44.78
C THR A 309 51.50 41.19 -46.11
N ALA A 310 50.37 41.70 -46.60
CA ALA A 310 49.90 41.38 -47.94
C ALA A 310 50.91 41.98 -48.94
N PRO A 311 51.55 41.19 -49.80
CA PRO A 311 52.52 41.71 -50.75
C PRO A 311 51.80 42.67 -51.70
N GLU A 312 52.15 43.96 -51.65
CA GLU A 312 51.80 44.86 -52.74
C GLU A 312 52.54 44.38 -53.99
N GLU A 313 51.81 43.80 -54.93
CA GLU A 313 52.34 43.58 -56.27
C GLU A 313 52.57 44.94 -56.91
N THR A 314 53.80 45.45 -56.76
CA THR A 314 54.21 46.66 -57.47
C THR A 314 54.26 46.37 -58.97
N THR A 315 54.12 47.41 -59.79
CA THR A 315 54.28 47.30 -61.26
C THR A 315 55.62 46.70 -61.65
N LEU A 316 56.66 46.89 -60.82
CA LEU A 316 57.96 46.25 -60.96
C LEU A 316 57.89 44.74 -60.70
N SER A 317 57.17 44.30 -59.68
CA SER A 317 56.94 42.88 -59.37
C SER A 317 56.17 42.16 -60.49
N GLN A 318 55.17 42.84 -61.06
CA GLN A 318 54.41 42.34 -62.22
C GLN A 318 55.28 42.30 -63.48
N SER A 319 56.06 43.36 -63.74
CA SER A 319 57.04 43.38 -64.84
C SER A 319 58.09 42.30 -64.70
N HIS A 320 58.58 41.99 -63.50
CA HIS A 320 59.52 40.89 -63.27
C HIS A 320 58.86 39.54 -63.49
N ARG A 321 57.61 39.34 -63.04
CA ARG A 321 56.85 38.11 -63.30
C ARG A 321 56.66 37.89 -64.81
N ASP A 322 56.31 38.94 -65.53
CA ASP A 322 56.12 38.88 -66.99
C ASP A 322 57.45 38.74 -67.75
N ALA A 323 58.56 39.23 -67.19
CA ALA A 323 59.91 39.10 -67.74
C ALA A 323 60.55 37.73 -67.44
N VAL A 324 60.10 37.00 -66.42
CA VAL A 324 60.39 35.57 -66.26
C VAL A 324 59.44 34.79 -67.19
N GLY A 325 59.64 35.00 -68.50
CA GLY A 325 59.04 34.14 -69.52
C GLY A 325 59.65 32.75 -69.45
N ASP A 326 58.81 31.73 -69.63
CA ASP A 326 59.16 30.31 -69.73
C ASP A 326 60.50 30.11 -70.44
N MET A 327 61.56 29.84 -69.68
CA MET A 327 62.76 29.25 -70.27
C MET A 327 62.36 27.84 -70.71
N LEU A 328 62.20 27.67 -72.02
CA LEU A 328 62.06 26.38 -72.67
C LEU A 328 63.15 25.42 -72.16
N ASP A 329 62.71 24.43 -71.40
CA ASP A 329 63.50 23.30 -70.93
C ASP A 329 63.93 22.46 -72.15
N PHE A 330 65.11 22.78 -72.71
CA PHE A 330 65.70 21.97 -73.77
C PHE A 330 66.26 20.68 -73.15
N GLU A 331 65.42 19.64 -73.17
CA GLU A 331 65.77 18.25 -72.95
C GLU A 331 67.11 17.90 -73.62
N HIS A 332 68.11 17.51 -72.82
CA HIS A 332 69.33 16.88 -73.30
C HIS A 332 69.05 15.45 -73.77
N GLY A 333 68.44 15.32 -74.94
CA GLY A 333 68.26 14.07 -75.65
C GLY A 333 69.58 13.57 -76.25
N ARG A 334 70.21 12.57 -75.61
CA ARG A 334 71.23 11.70 -76.21
C ARG A 334 70.70 11.05 -77.49
N LYS A 335 71.42 11.18 -78.62
CA LYS A 335 71.46 10.15 -79.67
C LYS A 335 72.86 10.03 -80.28
N LYS A 336 73.44 8.84 -80.05
CA LYS A 336 74.53 8.10 -80.72
C LYS A 336 75.79 8.83 -81.17
#